data_AF-A0A6V7KNA1-F1
#
_entry.id   AF-A0A6V7KNA1-F1
#
_cell.length_a   1.000
_cell.length_b   1.000
_cell.length_c   1.000
_cell.angle_alpha   90.00
_cell.angle_beta   90.00
_cell.angle_gamma   90.00
#
_symmetry.space_group_name_H-M   'P 1'
#
loop_
_entity.id
_entity.type
_entity.pdbx_description
1 polymer ?
#
loop_
_entity_poly.entity_id
_entity_poly.type
_entity_poly.pdbx_seq_one_letter_code
_entity_poly.pdbx_strand_id
1 'polypeptide(L)' 'VGMLENTEWRIMQTTMNRKVDVHKCCPEDPFITLFFNILVKRSSTLYKSVVMTPTV' A
#
# COMPACT_ATOMS: atom_id res chain seq x y z
N VAL A 1 2.18 18.74 0.02
CA VAL A 1 2.78 17.53 -0.60
C VAL A 1 1.63 16.72 -1.17
N GLY A 2 1.43 16.78 -2.49
CA GLY A 2 0.31 16.11 -3.16
C GLY A 2 0.60 14.63 -3.37
N MET A 3 -0.39 13.77 -3.13
CA MET A 3 -0.29 12.35 -3.48
C MET A 3 -0.19 12.22 -5.00
N LEU A 4 0.76 11.42 -5.48
CA LEU A 4 0.92 11.11 -6.89
C LEU A 4 -0.34 10.38 -7.40
N GLU A 5 -1.04 10.97 -8.37
CA GLU A 5 -2.15 10.29 -9.03
C GLU A 5 -1.62 9.28 -10.04
N ASN A 6 -1.99 8.01 -9.85
CA ASN A 6 -1.66 6.93 -10.77
C ASN A 6 -2.95 6.44 -11.45
N THR A 7 -2.90 6.29 -12.77
CA THR A 7 -4.06 5.90 -13.59
C THR A 7 -4.50 4.45 -13.38
N GLU A 8 -3.58 3.58 -12.99
CA GLU A 8 -3.79 2.13 -12.82
C GLU A 8 -4.10 1.74 -11.38
N TRP A 9 -3.62 2.51 -10.40
CA TRP A 9 -3.71 2.19 -8.98
C TRP A 9 -4.18 3.39 -8.19
N ARG A 10 -5.31 3.24 -7.51
CA ARG A 10 -5.85 4.26 -6.61
C ARG A 10 -5.56 3.85 -5.17
N ILE A 11 -4.88 4.73 -4.43
CA ILE A 11 -4.69 4.54 -2.99
C ILE A 11 -6.06 4.67 -2.32
N MET A 12 -6.43 3.64 -1.55
CA MET A 12 -7.68 3.60 -0.80
C MET A 12 -7.45 3.98 0.65
N GLN A 13 -6.37 3.47 1.24
CA GLN A 13 -6.05 3.70 2.62
C GLN A 13 -4.55 3.54 2.84
N THR A 14 -3.99 4.39 3.69
CA THR A 14 -2.64 4.24 4.19
C THR A 14 -2.72 4.12 5.71
N THR A 15 -2.12 3.07 6.26
CA THR A 15 -1.99 2.91 7.71
C THR A 15 -0.53 2.77 8.08
N MET A 16 -0.19 3.29 9.26
CA MET A 16 1.15 3.20 9.82
C MET A 16 1.04 2.52 11.18
N ASN A 17 1.87 1.51 11.40
CA ASN A 17 1.99 0.86 12.69
C ASN A 17 3.45 0.93 13.16
N ARG A 18 3.65 1.23 14.45
CA ARG A 18 4.96 1.24 15.08
C ARG A 18 5.06 0.01 15.99
N LYS A 19 6.01 -0.86 15.69
CA LYS A 19 6.32 -2.03 16.51
C LYS A 19 7.65 -1.81 17.22
N VAL A 20 7.68 -2.09 18.52
CA VAL A 20 8.92 -2.07 19.31
C VAL A 20 9.18 -3.50 19.75
N ASP A 21 10.27 -4.08 19.27
CA ASP A 21 10.67 -5.45 19.56
C ASP A 21 11.87 -5.41 20.50
N VAL A 22 11.74 -6.09 21.64
CA VAL A 22 12.83 -6.29 22.60
C VAL A 22 13.28 -7.74 22.52
N HIS A 23 14.54 -7.96 22.14
CA HIS A 23 15.07 -9.30 21.97
C HIS A 23 15.69 -9.82 23.28
N LYS A 24 15.55 -11.13 23.53
CA LYS A 24 16.08 -11.78 24.74
C LYS A 24 17.60 -11.67 24.89
N CYS A 25 18.33 -11.49 23.78
CA CYS A 25 19.78 -11.33 23.81
C CYS A 25 20.23 -9.94 24.31
N CYS A 26 19.40 -8.90 24.14
CA CYS A 26 19.72 -7.52 24.48
C CYS A 26 18.45 -6.81 25.00
N PRO A 27 18.06 -7.01 26.27
CA PRO A 27 16.85 -6.41 26.83
C PRO A 27 16.95 -4.89 27.00
N GLU A 28 18.17 -4.34 27.07
CA GLU A 28 18.44 -2.91 27.21
C GLU A 28 18.22 -2.14 25.89
N ASP A 29 18.26 -2.84 24.75
CA ASP A 29 18.25 -2.25 23.41
C ASP A 29 16.94 -2.57 22.66
N PRO A 30 15.93 -1.69 22.70
CA PRO A 30 14.69 -1.89 21.95
C PRO A 30 14.86 -1.53 20.47
N PHE A 31 14.39 -2.40 19.58
CA PHE A 31 14.40 -2.18 18.13
C PHE A 31 13.04 -1.68 17.65
N ILE A 32 13.01 -0.50 17.03
CA ILE A 32 11.79 0.13 16.54
C ILE A 32 11.65 -0.14 15.04
N THR A 33 10.53 -0.75 14.64
CA THR A 33 10.14 -0.95 13.24
C THR A 33 8.87 -0.17 12.93
N LEU A 34 8.89 0.56 11.80
CA LEU A 34 7.71 1.24 11.27
C LEU A 34 7.17 0.44 10.09
N PHE A 35 5.91 0.02 10.17
CA PHE A 35 5.20 -0.67 9.12
C PHE A 35 4.23 0.29 8.45
N PHE A 36 4.40 0.47 7.14
CA PHE A 36 3.48 1.26 6.32
C PHE A 36 2.68 0.30 5.43
N ASN A 37 1.37 0.22 5.68
CA ASN A 37 0.48 -0.56 4.83
C ASN A 37 -0.29 0.36 3.91
N ILE A 38 -0.14 0.15 2.61
CA ILE A 38 -0.80 0.92 1.57
C ILE A 38 -1.81 -0.01 0.89
N LEU A 39 -3.09 0.22 1.15
CA LEU A 39 -4.17 -0.46 0.47
C LEU A 39 -4.42 0.25 -0.86
N VAL A 40 -4.20 -0.44 -1.97
CA VAL A 40 -4.44 0.08 -3.32
C VAL A 40 -5.55 -0.69 -4.01
N LYS A 41 -6.37 0.01 -4.79
CA LYS A 41 -7.38 -0.55 -5.68
C LYS A 41 -6.95 -0.37 -7.12
N ARG A 42 -7.01 -1.44 -7.91
CA ARG A 42 -6.76 -1.36 -9.35
C ARG A 42 -7.88 -0.58 -10.05
N SER A 43 -7.49 0.38 -10.88
CA SER A 43 -8.34 1.15 -11.78
C SER A 43 -8.00 0.76 -13.20
N SER A 44 -8.79 -0.14 -13.81
CA SER A 44 -8.51 -0.71 -15.13
C SER A 44 -9.48 -0.19 -16.19
N THR A 45 -9.88 1.08 -16.10
CA THR A 45 -10.91 1.67 -16.98
C THR A 45 -10.56 1.53 -18.46
N LEU A 46 -9.27 1.71 -18.81
CA LEU A 46 -8.76 1.50 -20.17
C LEU A 46 -8.87 0.04 -20.61
N TYR A 47 -8.50 -0.92 -19.75
CA TYR A 47 -8.62 -2.34 -20.05
C TYR A 47 -10.07 -2.78 -20.24
N LYS A 48 -11.01 -2.20 -19.48
CA LYS A 48 -12.44 -2.47 -19.66
C LYS A 48 -12.89 -2.05 -21.07
N SER A 49 -12.52 -0.86 -21.53
CA SER A 49 -12.89 -0.37 -22.85
C SER A 49 -12.24 -1.15 -24.00
N VAL A 50 -10.99 -1.60 -23.84
CA VAL A 50 -10.29 -2.33 -24.90
C VAL A 50 -10.73 -3.79 -24.99
N VAL A 51 -11.04 -4.44 -23.86
CA VAL A 51 -11.37 -5.87 -23.85
C VAL A 51 -12.88 -6.13 -23.99
N MET A 52 -13.72 -5.34 -23.31
CA MET A 52 -15.18 -5.58 -23.33
C MET A 52 -15.84 -5.09 -24.63
N THR A 53 -15.46 -3.92 -25.14
CA THR A 53 -16.08 -3.34 -26.36
C THR A 53 -15.99 -4.24 -27.60
N PRO A 54 -14.87 -4.96 -27.89
CA PRO A 54 -14.84 -5.86 -29.03
C PRO A 54 -15.52 -7.23 -28.77
N THR A 55 -15.91 -7.53 -27.52
CA THR A 55 -16.51 -8.84 -27.15
C THR A 55 -18.01 -8.77 -26.83
N VAL A 56 -18.61 -7.57 -26.82
CA VAL A 56 -20.07 -7.36 -26.68
C VAL A 56 -20.75 -7.04 -28.00
#